data_AF-A0A450VGZ4-F1
#
_entry.id   AF-A0A450VGZ4-F1
#
_cell.length_a   1.000
_cell.length_b   1.000
_cell.length_c   1.000
_cell.angle_alpha   90.00
_cell.angle_beta   90.00
_cell.angle_gamma   90.00
#
_symmetry.space_group_name_H-M   'P 1'
#
loop_
_entity.id
_entity.type
_entity.pdbx_description
1 polymer ?
#
loop_
_entity_poly.entity_id
_entity_poly.type
_entity_poly.pdbx_seq_one_letter_code
_entity_poly.pdbx_strand_id
1 'polypeptide(L)'
;MNIELAAQEKIQVLNGEDLFAIMQKVLLREEKIDRDKEHLWIVGLAADNRILFIELVVLGGVTSATVKPMEVFRVAVLKNAVSAILVHNHTARDPTPSDADKDLTDRLIQVGRILNIPVFDHLIITTEDFLSFQYQGLMEELRKSLKWVPPYEIEERIRAEEARLREEAVRGWQGRKGNGKARESG
;
A
#
# COMPACT_ATOMS: atom_id res chain seq x y z
N MET A 1 -8.85 6.74 -21.03
CA MET A 1 -10.26 7.17 -21.15
C MET A 1 -10.64 7.82 -19.83
N ASN A 2 -10.91 9.13 -19.80
CA ASN A 2 -11.39 9.79 -18.57
C ASN A 2 -12.87 9.47 -18.40
N ILE A 3 -13.22 8.71 -17.37
CA ILE A 3 -14.60 8.47 -16.99
C ILE A 3 -15.03 9.64 -16.10
N GLU A 4 -15.90 10.52 -16.60
CA GLU A 4 -16.53 11.56 -15.78
C GLU A 4 -17.76 10.98 -15.06
N LEU A 5 -17.83 11.15 -13.73
CA LEU A 5 -18.92 10.68 -12.87
C LEU A 5 -19.81 11.87 -12.46
N ALA A 6 -21.13 11.70 -12.49
CA ALA A 6 -22.11 12.73 -12.16
C ALA A 6 -22.17 13.04 -10.65
N ALA A 7 -22.55 14.29 -10.30
CA ALA A 7 -22.47 14.85 -8.94
C ALA A 7 -23.32 14.15 -7.85
N GLN A 8 -24.22 13.23 -8.23
CA GLN A 8 -25.09 12.47 -7.32
C GLN A 8 -24.62 11.02 -7.09
N GLU A 9 -23.52 10.58 -7.72
CA GLU A 9 -22.97 9.22 -7.57
C GLU A 9 -21.53 9.26 -7.03
N LYS A 10 -21.33 9.90 -5.88
CA LYS A 10 -20.07 9.76 -5.15
C LYS A 10 -20.06 8.37 -4.53
N ILE A 11 -19.64 7.37 -5.31
CA ILE A 11 -19.60 5.98 -4.87
C ILE A 11 -18.61 5.91 -3.69
N GLN A 12 -19.16 5.67 -2.52
CA GLN A 12 -18.40 5.42 -1.31
C GLN A 12 -17.97 3.96 -1.31
N VAL A 13 -16.69 3.71 -1.04
CA VAL A 13 -16.14 2.37 -0.92
C VAL A 13 -15.98 2.08 0.57
N LEU A 14 -16.69 1.09 1.08
CA LEU A 14 -16.58 0.67 2.47
C LEU A 14 -15.60 -0.49 2.62
N ASN A 15 -15.47 -1.33 1.59
CA ASN A 15 -14.61 -2.51 1.59
C ASN A 15 -14.13 -2.89 0.17
N GLY A 16 -13.37 -3.98 0.06
CA GLY A 16 -12.86 -4.47 -1.22
C GLY A 16 -13.94 -4.99 -2.17
N GLU A 17 -15.07 -5.50 -1.65
CA GLU A 17 -16.19 -6.01 -2.47
C GLU A 17 -16.87 -4.87 -3.25
N ASP A 18 -17.10 -3.72 -2.59
CA ASP A 18 -17.67 -2.52 -3.22
C ASP A 18 -16.81 -2.08 -4.41
N LEU A 19 -15.49 -2.02 -4.20
CA LEU A 19 -14.56 -1.60 -5.24
C LEU A 19 -14.45 -2.65 -6.35
N PHE A 20 -14.42 -3.95 -6.01
CA PHE A 20 -14.41 -5.02 -6.99
C PHE A 20 -15.65 -4.96 -7.89
N ALA A 21 -16.85 -4.75 -7.35
CA ALA A 21 -18.07 -4.67 -8.15
C ALA A 21 -18.03 -3.53 -9.18
N ILE A 22 -17.33 -2.43 -8.88
CA ILE A 22 -17.09 -1.32 -9.81
C ILE A 22 -16.05 -1.72 -10.85
N MET A 23 -14.89 -2.22 -10.39
CA MET A 23 -13.76 -2.54 -11.26
C MET A 23 -14.02 -3.72 -12.19
N GLN A 24 -14.83 -4.70 -11.76
CA GLN A 24 -15.29 -5.80 -12.61
C GLN A 24 -16.11 -5.26 -13.79
N LYS A 25 -17.01 -4.29 -13.56
CA LYS A 25 -17.77 -3.64 -14.64
C LYS A 25 -16.86 -2.84 -15.57
N VAL A 26 -15.83 -2.19 -15.04
CA VAL A 26 -14.81 -1.51 -15.85
C VAL A 26 -14.08 -2.52 -16.73
N LEU A 27 -13.56 -3.60 -16.15
CA LEU A 27 -12.82 -4.64 -16.87
C LEU A 27 -13.67 -5.37 -17.92
N LEU A 28 -14.94 -5.64 -17.63
CA LEU A 28 -15.86 -6.33 -18.54
C LEU A 28 -16.33 -5.46 -19.71
N ARG A 29 -16.20 -4.13 -19.61
CA ARG A 29 -16.49 -3.21 -20.73
C ARG A 29 -15.38 -3.17 -21.77
N GLU A 30 -14.16 -3.55 -21.40
CA GLU A 30 -13.03 -3.61 -22.33
C GLU A 30 -13.24 -4.71 -23.38
N GLU A 31 -12.70 -4.48 -24.58
CA GLU A 31 -12.67 -5.52 -25.60
C GLU A 31 -11.85 -6.71 -25.12
N LYS A 32 -12.17 -7.91 -25.63
CA LYS A 32 -11.50 -9.15 -25.19
C LYS A 32 -9.96 -9.05 -25.30
N ILE A 33 -9.46 -8.45 -26.38
CA ILE A 33 -8.02 -8.30 -26.64
C ILE A 33 -7.34 -7.45 -25.55
N ASP A 34 -8.01 -6.42 -25.06
CA ASP A 34 -7.47 -5.57 -24.00
C ASP A 34 -7.65 -6.23 -22.64
N ARG A 35 -8.79 -6.87 -22.38
CA ARG A 35 -9.02 -7.65 -21.15
C ARG A 35 -8.02 -8.78 -20.94
N ASP A 36 -7.46 -9.35 -22.01
CA ASP A 36 -6.40 -10.36 -21.96
C ASP A 36 -4.99 -9.76 -21.72
N LYS A 37 -4.90 -8.47 -21.36
CA LYS A 37 -3.70 -7.81 -20.87
C LYS A 37 -3.78 -7.55 -19.37
N GLU A 38 -2.62 -7.44 -18.73
CA GLU A 38 -2.50 -6.94 -17.37
C GLU A 38 -2.69 -5.43 -17.34
N HIS A 39 -3.41 -4.93 -16.36
CA HIS A 39 -3.68 -3.52 -16.15
C HIS A 39 -3.44 -3.20 -14.69
N LEU A 40 -2.79 -2.08 -14.45
CA LEU A 40 -2.67 -1.51 -13.12
C LEU A 40 -3.44 -0.21 -13.07
N TRP A 41 -4.44 -0.15 -12.19
CA TRP A 41 -5.15 1.07 -11.85
C TRP A 41 -4.75 1.60 -10.48
N ILE A 42 -4.90 2.91 -10.34
CA ILE A 42 -4.95 3.57 -9.04
C ILE A 42 -6.32 4.21 -8.87
N VAL A 43 -6.90 4.00 -7.69
CA VAL A 43 -8.18 4.56 -7.27
C VAL A 43 -7.89 5.56 -6.16
N GLY A 44 -8.09 6.85 -6.45
CA GLY A 44 -7.91 7.90 -5.46
C GLY A 44 -9.16 8.09 -4.63
N LEU A 45 -9.00 8.22 -3.31
CA LEU A 45 -10.11 8.41 -2.37
C LEU A 45 -10.03 9.77 -1.68
N ALA A 46 -11.20 10.30 -1.30
CA ALA A 46 -11.28 11.41 -0.35
C ALA A 46 -11.36 10.89 1.10
N ALA A 47 -11.33 11.80 2.08
CA ALA A 47 -11.33 11.47 3.50
C ALA A 47 -12.54 10.65 3.97
N ASP A 48 -13.68 10.75 3.28
CA ASP A 48 -14.91 10.00 3.52
C ASP A 48 -15.00 8.70 2.70
N ASN A 49 -13.89 8.21 2.16
CA ASN A 49 -13.77 7.01 1.32
C ASN A 49 -14.58 7.03 0.02
N ARG A 50 -15.00 8.21 -0.45
CA ARG A 50 -15.57 8.34 -1.80
C ARG A 50 -14.47 8.29 -2.86
N ILE A 51 -14.75 7.61 -3.97
CA ILE A 51 -13.88 7.59 -5.14
C ILE A 51 -13.83 9.00 -5.75
N LEU A 52 -12.61 9.55 -5.88
CA LEU A 52 -12.34 10.78 -6.62
C LEU A 52 -12.04 10.49 -8.09
N PHE A 53 -11.38 9.37 -8.36
CA PHE A 53 -11.07 8.91 -9.70
C PHE A 53 -10.63 7.45 -9.70
N ILE A 54 -10.70 6.84 -10.88
CA ILE A 54 -10.07 5.56 -11.23
C ILE A 54 -9.22 5.87 -12.46
N GLU A 55 -7.91 5.64 -12.37
CA GLU A 55 -6.97 5.93 -13.45
C GLU A 55 -6.21 4.66 -13.83
N LEU A 56 -6.20 4.32 -15.13
CA LEU A 56 -5.34 3.27 -15.67
C LEU A 56 -3.92 3.82 -15.79
N VAL A 57 -2.98 3.23 -15.05
CA VAL A 57 -1.57 3.66 -15.03
C VAL A 57 -0.73 2.89 -16.03
N VAL A 58 -0.92 1.57 -16.07
CA VAL A 58 -0.12 0.66 -16.90
C VAL A 58 -1.03 -0.30 -17.63
N LEU A 59 -0.71 -0.55 -18.91
CA LEU A 59 -1.30 -1.59 -19.75
C LEU A 59 -0.17 -2.50 -20.26
N GLY A 60 -0.23 -3.77 -19.89
CA GLY A 60 0.77 -4.81 -20.15
C GLY A 60 1.91 -4.83 -19.12
N GLY A 61 2.36 -6.03 -18.73
CA GLY A 61 3.56 -6.29 -17.93
C GLY A 61 3.63 -5.46 -16.65
N VAL A 62 2.83 -5.81 -15.65
CA VAL A 62 2.73 -5.06 -14.39
C VAL A 62 3.74 -5.60 -13.37
N THR A 63 4.86 -4.89 -13.21
CA THR A 63 5.91 -5.25 -12.24
C THR A 63 6.51 -4.00 -11.60
N SER A 64 7.25 -4.16 -10.50
CA SER A 64 7.99 -3.06 -9.87
C SER A 64 9.06 -2.43 -10.77
N ALA A 65 9.56 -3.16 -11.77
CA ALA A 65 10.55 -2.66 -12.73
C ALA A 65 9.92 -1.80 -13.83
N THR A 66 8.70 -2.13 -14.25
CA THR A 66 8.00 -1.44 -15.34
C THR A 66 7.17 -0.26 -14.84
N VAL A 67 6.61 -0.37 -13.64
CA VAL A 67 5.75 0.66 -13.04
C VAL A 67 6.60 1.75 -12.38
N LYS A 68 6.43 3.00 -12.83
CA LYS A 68 7.07 4.16 -12.23
C LYS A 68 6.17 4.80 -11.18
N PRO A 69 6.60 4.91 -9.90
CA PRO A 69 5.74 5.49 -8.85
C PRO A 69 5.24 6.91 -9.15
N MET A 70 6.06 7.74 -9.81
CA MET A 70 5.63 9.09 -10.19
C MET A 70 4.45 9.11 -11.16
N GLU A 71 4.31 8.10 -12.03
CA GLU A 71 3.19 7.97 -12.95
C GLU A 71 1.95 7.48 -12.22
N VAL A 72 2.11 6.51 -11.30
CA VAL A 72 1.05 6.00 -10.41
C VAL A 72 0.43 7.14 -9.60
N PHE A 73 1.23 7.92 -8.89
CA PHE A 73 0.70 8.95 -7.98
C PHE A 73 0.38 10.30 -8.66
N ARG A 74 0.66 10.47 -9.96
CA ARG A 74 0.46 11.74 -10.68
C ARG A 74 -0.95 12.28 -10.51
N VAL A 75 -1.95 11.46 -10.81
CA VAL A 75 -3.37 11.87 -10.73
C VAL A 75 -3.83 12.01 -9.29
N ALA A 76 -3.29 11.19 -8.37
CA ALA A 76 -3.58 11.28 -6.94
C ALA A 76 -3.19 12.64 -6.36
N VAL A 77 -1.99 13.12 -6.69
CA VAL A 77 -1.51 14.45 -6.30
C VAL A 77 -2.37 15.54 -6.95
N LEU A 78 -2.61 15.47 -8.26
CA LEU A 78 -3.39 16.49 -8.98
C LEU A 78 -4.83 16.62 -8.49
N LYS A 79 -5.45 15.51 -8.05
CA LYS A 79 -6.84 15.48 -7.57
C LYS A 79 -6.96 15.57 -6.05
N ASN A 80 -5.86 15.86 -5.34
CA ASN A 80 -5.82 15.96 -3.87
C ASN A 80 -6.43 14.72 -3.18
N ALA A 81 -6.05 13.53 -3.65
CA ALA A 81 -6.45 12.29 -3.01
C ALA A 81 -5.87 12.23 -1.59
N VAL A 82 -6.70 11.87 -0.63
CA VAL A 82 -6.29 11.68 0.77
C VAL A 82 -5.64 10.30 0.95
N SER A 83 -5.99 9.35 0.09
CA SER A 83 -5.41 8.02 0.04
C SER A 83 -5.65 7.37 -1.32
N ALA A 84 -5.07 6.19 -1.52
CA ALA A 84 -5.25 5.42 -2.74
C ALA A 84 -5.46 3.92 -2.47
N ILE A 85 -6.10 3.26 -3.42
CA ILE A 85 -6.15 1.79 -3.55
C ILE A 85 -5.57 1.42 -4.91
N LEU A 86 -4.73 0.39 -4.93
CA LEU A 86 -4.23 -0.20 -6.18
C LEU A 86 -5.19 -1.30 -6.63
N VAL A 87 -5.35 -1.44 -7.95
CA VAL A 87 -6.12 -2.54 -8.53
C VAL A 87 -5.31 -3.11 -9.68
N HIS A 88 -5.07 -4.42 -9.68
CA HIS A 88 -4.37 -5.12 -10.74
C HIS A 88 -5.25 -6.28 -11.23
N ASN A 89 -5.53 -6.37 -12.52
CA ASN A 89 -6.17 -7.59 -13.03
C ASN A 89 -5.16 -8.67 -13.37
N HIS A 90 -5.47 -9.90 -12.98
CA HIS A 90 -4.85 -11.08 -13.57
C HIS A 90 -5.66 -11.51 -14.79
N THR A 91 -4.96 -11.90 -15.86
CA THR A 91 -5.57 -12.52 -17.05
C THR A 91 -5.95 -13.98 -16.79
N ALA A 92 -5.28 -14.61 -15.83
CA ALA A 92 -5.68 -15.89 -15.26
C ALA A 92 -6.96 -15.76 -14.40
N ARG A 93 -7.64 -16.87 -14.16
CA ARG A 93 -8.82 -16.93 -13.27
C ARG A 93 -8.48 -16.95 -11.78
N ASP A 94 -7.20 -16.81 -11.43
CA ASP A 94 -6.72 -16.89 -10.05
C ASP A 94 -6.24 -15.51 -9.57
N PRO A 95 -6.90 -14.91 -8.55
CA PRO A 95 -6.49 -13.64 -7.96
C PRO A 95 -5.32 -13.79 -6.96
N THR A 96 -4.70 -14.96 -6.84
CA THR A 96 -3.55 -15.17 -5.96
C THR A 96 -2.39 -14.25 -6.37
N PRO A 97 -1.87 -13.40 -5.45
CA PRO A 97 -0.83 -12.44 -5.79
C PRO A 97 0.53 -13.09 -6.06
N SER A 98 1.21 -12.60 -7.08
CA SER A 98 2.60 -12.94 -7.37
C SER A 98 3.59 -12.21 -6.44
N ASP A 99 4.85 -12.64 -6.44
CA ASP A 99 5.92 -11.90 -5.75
C ASP A 99 6.19 -10.53 -6.40
N ALA A 100 5.92 -10.39 -7.70
CA ALA A 100 6.01 -9.11 -8.40
C ALA A 100 4.93 -8.12 -7.90
N ASP A 101 3.72 -8.61 -7.61
CA ASP A 101 2.66 -7.80 -7.01
C ASP A 101 3.05 -7.31 -5.62
N LYS A 102 3.57 -8.21 -4.77
CA LYS A 102 4.03 -7.86 -3.42
C LYS A 102 5.15 -6.83 -3.45
N ASP A 103 6.14 -7.03 -4.34
CA ASP A 103 7.25 -6.10 -4.49
C ASP A 103 6.82 -4.71 -4.98
N LEU A 104 5.95 -4.67 -5.99
CA LEU A 104 5.35 -3.44 -6.48
C LEU A 104 4.58 -2.72 -5.37
N THR A 105 3.77 -3.47 -4.62
CA THR A 105 2.95 -2.95 -3.52
C THR A 105 3.82 -2.35 -2.42
N ASP A 106 4.87 -3.05 -1.97
CA ASP A 106 5.82 -2.54 -0.97
C ASP A 106 6.42 -1.21 -1.44
N ARG A 107 6.94 -1.17 -2.67
CA ARG A 107 7.50 0.05 -3.25
C ARG A 107 6.50 1.22 -3.23
N LEU A 108 5.25 0.97 -3.62
CA LEU A 108 4.22 2.00 -3.68
C LEU A 108 3.69 2.41 -2.29
N ILE A 109 3.71 1.51 -1.30
CA ILE A 109 3.44 1.86 0.11
C ILE A 109 4.47 2.88 0.59
N GLN A 110 5.77 2.65 0.35
CA GLN A 110 6.81 3.58 0.78
C GLN A 110 6.69 4.95 0.10
N VAL A 111 6.40 4.96 -1.20
CA VAL A 111 6.20 6.22 -1.95
C VAL A 111 4.95 6.96 -1.48
N GLY A 112 3.84 6.25 -1.29
CA GLY A 112 2.60 6.83 -0.77
C GLY A 112 2.79 7.46 0.62
N ARG A 113 3.58 6.82 1.49
CA ARG A 113 3.98 7.37 2.79
C ARG A 113 4.74 8.70 2.64
N ILE A 114 5.71 8.77 1.74
CA ILE A 114 6.50 9.99 1.48
C ILE A 114 5.62 11.12 0.93
N LEU A 115 4.66 10.79 0.06
CA LEU A 115 3.74 11.76 -0.53
C LEU A 115 2.56 12.15 0.39
N ASN A 116 2.44 11.51 1.55
CA ASN A 116 1.28 11.60 2.43
C ASN A 116 -0.05 11.22 1.74
N ILE A 117 0.02 10.24 0.84
CA ILE A 117 -1.11 9.60 0.16
C ILE A 117 -0.97 8.08 0.41
N PRO A 118 -1.39 7.57 1.57
CA PRO A 118 -1.22 6.17 1.92
C PRO A 118 -1.96 5.25 0.95
N VAL A 119 -1.33 4.12 0.62
CA VAL A 119 -1.97 3.02 -0.09
C VAL A 119 -2.67 2.14 0.96
N PHE A 120 -4.01 2.13 0.93
CA PHE A 120 -4.81 1.41 1.92
C PHE A 120 -4.92 -0.08 1.62
N ASP A 121 -5.08 -0.41 0.34
CA ASP A 121 -5.25 -1.78 -0.13
C ASP A 121 -4.67 -1.94 -1.53
N HIS A 122 -4.45 -3.19 -1.92
CA HIS A 122 -4.20 -3.60 -3.29
C HIS A 122 -5.14 -4.77 -3.59
N LEU A 123 -6.04 -4.56 -4.56
CA LEU A 123 -6.94 -5.59 -5.05
C LEU A 123 -6.33 -6.27 -6.27
N ILE A 124 -6.17 -7.58 -6.21
CA ILE A 124 -5.98 -8.40 -7.41
C ILE A 124 -7.35 -8.87 -7.86
N ILE A 125 -7.73 -8.56 -9.09
CA ILE A 125 -9.05 -8.88 -9.62
C ILE A 125 -8.95 -9.82 -10.81
N THR A 126 -9.99 -10.60 -11.01
CA THR A 126 -10.25 -11.34 -12.24
C THR A 126 -11.61 -10.92 -12.78
N THR A 127 -12.11 -11.59 -13.80
CA THR A 127 -13.49 -11.36 -14.29
C THR A 127 -14.56 -11.89 -13.35
N GLU A 128 -14.23 -12.81 -12.44
CA GLU A 128 -15.21 -13.54 -11.62
C GLU A 128 -14.97 -13.34 -10.11
N ASP A 129 -13.73 -13.04 -9.69
CA ASP A 129 -13.32 -13.01 -8.29
C ASP A 129 -12.22 -11.97 -8.01
N PHE A 130 -11.92 -11.71 -6.74
CA PHE A 130 -10.85 -10.83 -6.30
C PHE A 130 -10.20 -11.25 -4.98
N LEU A 131 -9.01 -10.70 -4.72
CA LEU A 131 -8.29 -10.81 -3.46
C LEU A 131 -7.88 -9.42 -2.99
N SER A 132 -8.12 -9.13 -1.71
CA SER A 132 -7.65 -7.92 -1.03
C SER A 132 -6.38 -8.21 -0.23
N PHE A 133 -5.31 -7.47 -0.48
CA PHE A 133 -4.07 -7.57 0.31
C PHE A 133 -4.31 -7.20 1.76
N GLN A 134 -5.16 -6.21 2.02
CA GLN A 134 -5.50 -5.77 3.37
C GLN A 134 -6.23 -6.89 4.12
N TYR A 135 -7.21 -7.55 3.48
CA TYR A 135 -7.95 -8.66 4.10
C TYR A 135 -7.06 -9.88 4.35
N GLN A 136 -6.12 -10.17 3.45
CA GLN A 136 -5.14 -11.26 3.60
C GLN A 136 -4.00 -10.93 4.59
N GLY A 137 -3.96 -9.72 5.16
CA GLY A 137 -2.89 -9.28 6.07
C GLY A 137 -1.56 -8.91 5.39
N LEU A 138 -1.49 -9.01 4.05
CA LEU A 138 -0.29 -8.68 3.28
C LEU A 138 0.10 -7.21 3.40
N MET A 139 -0.87 -6.29 3.49
CA MET A 139 -0.55 -4.86 3.66
C MET A 139 0.23 -4.60 4.95
N GLU A 140 -0.10 -5.30 6.04
CA GLU A 140 0.58 -5.14 7.33
C GLU A 140 1.99 -5.72 7.32
N GLU A 141 2.18 -6.85 6.62
CA GLU A 141 3.50 -7.42 6.36
C GLU A 141 4.38 -6.45 5.56
N LEU A 142 3.87 -5.97 4.42
CA LEU A 142 4.63 -5.12 3.50
C LEU A 142 4.94 -3.73 4.10
N ARG A 143 4.06 -3.17 4.94
CA ARG A 143 4.35 -1.92 5.69
C ARG A 143 5.57 -2.05 6.61
N LYS A 144 5.93 -3.26 7.05
CA LYS A 144 7.11 -3.54 7.89
C LYS A 144 8.37 -3.83 7.09
N SER A 145 8.25 -4.02 5.78
CA SER A 145 9.39 -4.26 4.90
C SER A 145 10.40 -3.11 4.96
N LEU A 146 11.68 -3.46 4.88
CA LEU A 146 12.78 -2.50 4.74
C LEU A 146 13.28 -2.38 3.30
N LYS A 147 12.75 -3.18 2.37
CA LYS A 147 13.30 -3.34 1.01
C LYS A 147 13.34 -2.03 0.23
N TRP A 148 12.25 -1.26 0.29
CA TRP A 148 12.10 0.02 -0.41
C TRP A 148 12.19 1.24 0.52
N VAL A 149 12.59 1.03 1.78
CA VAL A 149 12.78 2.13 2.73
C VAL A 149 14.08 2.86 2.37
N PRO A 150 14.07 4.21 2.31
CA PRO A 150 15.30 4.97 2.07
C PRO A 150 16.39 4.64 3.11
N PRO A 151 17.66 4.42 2.70
CA PRO A 151 18.71 3.99 3.62
C PRO A 151 18.90 4.91 4.83
N TYR A 152 18.75 6.22 4.67
CA TYR A 152 18.89 7.18 5.77
C TYR A 152 17.86 6.95 6.89
N GLU A 153 16.63 6.54 6.57
CA GLU A 153 15.63 6.21 7.60
C GLU A 153 15.98 4.93 8.35
N ILE A 154 16.58 3.95 7.65
CA ILE A 154 17.03 2.70 8.28
C ILE A 154 18.14 3.01 9.29
N GLU A 155 19.12 3.83 8.89
CA GLU A 155 20.20 4.27 9.76
C GLU A 155 19.71 5.07 10.97
N GLU A 156 18.70 5.92 10.80
CA GLU A 156 18.06 6.65 11.90
C GLU A 156 17.39 5.71 12.89
N ARG A 157 16.66 4.68 12.40
CA ARG A 157 16.05 3.65 13.27
C ARG A 157 17.10 2.88 14.05
N ILE A 158 18.19 2.46 13.41
CA ILE A 158 19.30 1.75 14.08
C ILE A 158 19.92 2.64 15.17
N ARG A 159 20.23 3.91 14.85
CA ARG A 159 20.79 4.85 15.82
C ARG A 159 19.86 5.10 17.00
N ALA A 160 18.55 5.24 16.76
CA ALA A 160 17.56 5.42 17.81
C ALA A 160 17.44 4.18 18.71
N GLU A 161 17.45 2.98 18.12
CA GLU A 161 17.42 1.72 18.87
C GLU A 161 18.68 1.52 19.72
N GLU A 162 19.86 1.78 19.16
CA GLU A 162 21.12 1.73 19.91
C GLU A 162 21.13 2.69 21.10
N ALA A 163 20.63 3.92 20.90
CA ALA A 163 20.52 4.90 21.98
C ALA A 163 19.57 4.40 23.10
N ARG A 164 18.42 3.84 22.73
CA ARG A 164 17.47 3.25 23.68
C ARG A 164 18.09 2.13 24.50
N LEU A 165 18.75 1.17 23.84
CA LEU A 165 19.41 0.04 24.51
C LEU A 165 20.52 0.50 25.46
N ARG A 166 21.28 1.54 25.07
CA ARG A 166 22.31 2.14 25.94
C ARG A 166 21.67 2.78 27.18
N GLU A 167 20.58 3.53 27.02
CA GLU A 167 19.86 4.13 28.16
C GLU A 167 19.29 3.07 29.11
N GLU A 168 18.68 2.02 28.58
CA GLU A 168 18.15 0.90 29.37
C GLU A 168 19.26 0.17 30.14
N ALA A 169 20.42 -0.06 29.51
CA ALA A 169 21.58 -0.66 30.16
C ALA A 169 22.12 0.23 31.30
N VAL A 170 22.20 1.55 31.10
CA VAL A 170 22.62 2.51 32.13
C VAL A 170 21.64 2.50 33.31
N ARG A 171 20.33 2.55 33.06
CA ARG A 171 19.29 2.48 34.10
C ARG A 171 19.35 1.15 34.88
N GLY A 172 19.49 0.03 34.16
CA GLY A 172 19.62 -1.29 34.77
C GLY A 172 20.88 -1.44 35.63
N TRP A 173 21.99 -0.84 35.23
CA TRP A 173 23.23 -0.83 36.02
C TRP A 173 23.13 0.05 37.27
N GLN A 174 22.53 1.24 37.16
CA GLN A 174 22.27 2.11 38.32
C GLN A 174 21.34 1.45 39.34
N GLY A 175 20.29 0.76 38.89
CA GLY A 175 19.39 -0.01 39.76
C GLY A 175 20.09 -1.15 40.51
N ARG A 176 21.02 -1.87 39.86
CA ARG A 176 21.82 -2.93 40.52
C ARG A 176 22.80 -2.39 41.56
N LYS A 177 23.44 -1.25 41.30
CA LYS A 177 24.33 -0.59 42.29
C LYS A 177 23.58 -0.08 43.52
N GLY A 178 22.34 0.39 43.37
CA GLY A 178 21.49 0.79 44.49
C GLY A 178 21.13 -0.39 45.41
N ASN A 179 20.86 -1.56 44.84
CA ASN A 179 20.49 -2.76 45.59
C ASN A 179 21.69 -3.50 46.23
N GLY A 180 22.89 -3.36 45.65
CA GLY A 180 24.13 -3.91 46.22
C GLY A 180 24.57 -3.22 47.51
N LYS A 181 24.42 -1.89 47.61
CA LYS A 181 24.77 -1.14 48.83
C LYS A 181 23.87 -1.43 50.03
N ALA A 182 22.63 -1.87 49.81
CA ALA A 182 21.70 -2.21 50.89
C ALA A 182 22.01 -3.57 51.57
N ARG A 183 22.83 -4.44 50.96
CA ARG A 183 23.16 -5.77 51.49
C ARG A 183 24.47 -5.84 52.27
N GLU A 184 25.30 -4.79 52.24
CA GLU A 184 26.58 -4.72 52.97
C GLU A 184 26.49 -3.90 54.27
N SER A 185 25.29 -3.47 54.67
CA SER A 185 25.05 -2.65 55.88
C SER A 185 24.33 -3.39 57.01
N GLY A 186 24.20 -4.71 56.93
CA GLY A 186 23.49 -5.56 57.90
C GLY A 186 24.43 -6.51 58.62
#